data_AF-A0A1G0XQR0-F1
#
_entry.id   AF-A0A1G0XQR0-F1
#
_cell.length_a   1.000
_cell.length_b   1.000
_cell.length_c   1.000
_cell.angle_alpha   90.00
_cell.angle_beta   90.00
_cell.angle_gamma   90.00
#
_symmetry.space_group_name_H-M   'P 1'
#
loop_
_entity.id
_entity.type
_entity.pdbx_description
1 polymer ?
#
loop_
_entity_poly.entity_id
_entity_poly.type
_entity_poly.pdbx_seq_one_letter_code
_entity_poly.pdbx_strand_id
1 'polypeptide(L)'
;MSIEVKAFKNLYNRFESSFFMRLFFPSLFGTLQKLDASNNLSEQQSLYLLSFQQANTTLFYVFTSIVNFFYGATQKIDFFEQAFVRQFIELQEQFFSQNQTSPQLKEKIFYLLASSDNPLDRTLVVYELDYKQILSEKWIDKLIACKNAKFKWEHICVLSSLQYNNINFNFEYYLDVLISHKDPQLYIEALSALNDKKLLQYDECKSILSLEYNSISIAKAIILFEKKDLLTAENVKKIPQKGDVFCASINSLNDNELLDSEYAQDYLDAMVAFDLPTVFVRALVDLKNKGILDKDNFTSIKSHAHPNLLANALIVLNTQNLLDKDTRSLVSQKIQIKGKGIDEKNKIALAELSEKIIYGRADAIIKLKEANIFCEENIEAVMGSCSIEEHPSWTANNLVILHESNLLNDKNKTKNIDFAKKAPGYLLKSLFDKNLLSNNGQGMLDTVSENMDVFMDNRIENSFVNVCERWDDIIGLLQDRDNSKSPIVRVCDYLDNIGRAQSTLYF
;
A
#
# COMPACT_ATOMS: atom_id res chain seq x y z
N MET A 1 38.70 -46.04 5.26
CA MET A 1 37.65 -45.98 4.22
C MET A 1 36.35 -46.41 4.86
N SER A 2 35.34 -45.53 4.90
CA SER A 2 34.02 -45.88 5.45
C SER A 2 33.41 -47.04 4.66
N ILE A 3 32.51 -47.79 5.32
CA ILE A 3 31.78 -48.92 4.73
C ILE A 3 31.10 -48.51 3.40
N GLU A 4 30.69 -47.26 3.30
CA GLU A 4 30.07 -46.65 2.12
C GLU A 4 31.04 -46.49 0.94
N VAL A 5 32.30 -46.13 1.17
CA VAL A 5 33.32 -46.03 0.10
C VAL A 5 33.65 -47.42 -0.45
N LYS A 6 33.65 -48.46 0.39
CA LYS A 6 33.85 -49.85 -0.02
C LYS A 6 32.64 -50.39 -0.80
N ALA A 7 31.43 -50.05 -0.38
CA ALA A 7 30.20 -50.38 -1.11
C ALA A 7 30.15 -49.68 -2.47
N PHE A 8 30.51 -48.39 -2.53
CA PHE A 8 30.57 -47.61 -3.77
C PHE A 8 31.62 -48.15 -4.74
N LYS A 9 32.82 -48.49 -4.27
CA LYS A 9 33.88 -49.06 -5.11
C LYS A 9 33.51 -50.45 -5.64
N ASN A 10 32.81 -51.26 -4.85
CA ASN A 10 32.26 -52.54 -5.32
C ASN A 10 31.11 -52.37 -6.31
N LEU A 11 30.27 -51.33 -6.15
CA LEU A 11 29.18 -51.03 -7.09
C LEU A 11 29.74 -50.52 -8.42
N TYR A 12 30.71 -49.61 -8.39
CA TYR A 12 31.43 -49.09 -9.56
C TYR A 12 32.12 -50.22 -10.33
N ASN A 13 32.84 -51.10 -9.63
CA ASN A 13 33.51 -52.24 -10.26
C ASN A 13 32.50 -53.25 -10.85
N ARG A 14 31.33 -53.44 -10.22
CA ARG A 14 30.23 -54.28 -10.78
C ARG A 14 29.52 -53.62 -11.96
N PHE A 15 29.47 -52.29 -11.99
CA PHE A 15 28.91 -51.51 -13.08
C PHE A 15 29.82 -51.53 -14.32
N GLU A 16 31.13 -51.34 -14.13
CA GLU A 16 32.16 -51.46 -15.18
C GLU A 16 32.25 -52.89 -15.75
N SER A 17 31.96 -53.90 -14.93
CA SER A 17 31.90 -55.31 -15.35
C SER A 17 30.51 -55.79 -15.78
N SER A 18 29.50 -54.93 -15.78
CA SER A 18 28.15 -55.31 -16.22
C SER A 18 28.09 -55.55 -17.73
N PHE A 19 27.37 -56.61 -18.10
CA PHE A 19 27.16 -57.09 -19.48
C PHE A 19 26.63 -55.99 -20.43
N PHE A 20 25.93 -54.99 -19.88
CA PHE A 20 25.32 -53.89 -20.62
C PHE A 20 26.36 -52.92 -21.19
N MET A 21 27.37 -52.51 -20.40
CA MET A 21 28.42 -51.58 -20.84
C MET A 21 29.36 -52.24 -21.87
N ARG A 22 29.62 -53.55 -21.76
CA ARG A 22 30.50 -54.28 -22.68
C ARG A 22 29.89 -54.55 -24.05
N LEU A 23 28.56 -54.55 -24.18
CA LEU A 23 27.89 -54.74 -25.47
C LEU A 23 27.52 -53.41 -26.12
N PHE A 24 27.04 -52.43 -25.36
CA PHE A 24 26.57 -51.17 -25.93
C PHE A 24 27.71 -50.22 -26.32
N PHE A 25 28.73 -50.03 -25.48
CA PHE A 25 29.77 -49.04 -25.77
C PHE A 25 30.73 -49.43 -26.90
N PRO A 26 31.18 -50.69 -27.04
CA PRO A 26 32.00 -51.10 -28.18
C PRO A 26 31.21 -51.16 -29.50
N SER A 27 29.91 -51.45 -29.45
CA SER A 27 29.00 -51.34 -30.60
C SER A 27 28.79 -49.88 -31.01
N LEU A 28 28.60 -48.99 -30.04
CA LEU A 28 28.49 -47.54 -30.22
C LEU A 28 29.78 -46.96 -30.82
N PHE A 29 30.94 -47.25 -30.21
CA PHE A 29 32.25 -46.80 -30.69
C PHE A 29 32.61 -47.41 -32.05
N GLY A 30 32.32 -48.69 -32.26
CA GLY A 30 32.59 -49.37 -33.53
C GLY A 30 31.69 -48.90 -34.67
N THR A 31 30.46 -48.44 -34.37
CA THR A 31 29.55 -47.87 -35.37
C THR A 31 29.92 -46.42 -35.67
N LEU A 32 30.28 -45.62 -34.66
CA LEU A 32 30.75 -44.25 -34.82
C LEU A 32 32.10 -44.18 -35.56
N GLN A 33 33.08 -45.04 -35.24
CA GLN A 33 34.35 -45.13 -35.99
C GLN A 33 34.17 -45.55 -37.44
N LYS A 34 33.18 -46.40 -37.74
CA LYS A 34 32.86 -46.81 -39.13
C LYS A 34 32.16 -45.70 -39.91
N LEU A 35 31.41 -44.82 -39.24
CA LEU A 35 30.77 -43.65 -39.85
C LEU A 35 31.77 -42.50 -40.06
N ASP A 36 32.66 -42.27 -39.10
CA ASP A 36 33.78 -41.31 -39.14
C ASP A 36 34.71 -41.54 -40.35
N ALA A 37 34.98 -42.81 -40.69
CA ALA A 37 35.83 -43.15 -41.84
C ALA A 37 35.21 -42.84 -43.22
N SER A 38 33.94 -42.40 -43.30
CA SER A 38 33.21 -42.29 -44.58
C SER A 38 32.95 -40.86 -45.08
N ASN A 39 33.24 -39.81 -44.29
CA ASN A 39 33.16 -38.37 -44.63
C ASN A 39 31.91 -37.85 -45.38
N ASN A 40 30.85 -38.64 -45.57
CA ASN A 40 29.60 -38.25 -46.22
C ASN A 40 28.43 -39.01 -45.58
N LEU A 41 27.88 -38.47 -44.50
CA LEU A 41 26.61 -38.94 -43.94
C LEU A 41 25.45 -38.41 -44.80
N SER A 42 24.64 -39.31 -45.32
CA SER A 42 23.37 -38.96 -45.97
C SER A 42 22.36 -38.41 -44.94
N GLU A 43 21.39 -37.61 -45.38
CA GLU A 43 20.33 -37.02 -44.54
C GLU A 43 19.59 -38.07 -43.70
N GLN A 44 19.37 -39.28 -44.24
CA GLN A 44 18.78 -40.40 -43.50
C GLN A 44 19.69 -40.93 -42.37
N GLN A 45 21.01 -40.92 -42.54
CA GLN A 45 21.95 -41.32 -41.50
C GLN A 45 22.04 -40.28 -40.40
N SER A 46 21.93 -38.98 -40.72
CA SER A 46 21.83 -37.91 -39.72
C SER A 46 20.54 -37.99 -38.90
N LEU A 47 19.40 -38.25 -39.55
CA LEU A 47 18.11 -38.46 -38.87
C LEU A 47 18.14 -39.71 -37.98
N TYR A 48 18.76 -40.80 -38.45
CA TYR A 48 18.93 -42.02 -37.65
C TYR A 48 19.81 -41.77 -36.42
N LEU A 49 20.90 -41.01 -36.55
CA LEU A 49 21.75 -40.57 -35.44
C LEU A 49 20.96 -39.73 -34.42
N LEU A 50 20.10 -38.83 -34.87
CA LEU A 50 19.23 -38.01 -34.02
C LEU A 50 18.19 -38.84 -33.26
N SER A 51 17.49 -39.75 -33.94
CA SER A 51 16.53 -40.66 -33.29
C SER A 51 17.23 -41.61 -32.30
N PHE A 52 18.44 -42.05 -32.63
CA PHE A 52 19.26 -42.88 -31.76
C PHE A 52 19.78 -42.09 -30.54
N GLN A 53 20.11 -40.80 -30.69
CA GLN A 53 20.42 -39.89 -29.59
C GLN A 53 19.23 -39.70 -28.66
N GLN A 54 18.03 -39.44 -29.20
CA GLN A 54 16.80 -39.32 -28.41
C GLN A 54 16.50 -40.60 -27.59
N ALA A 55 16.69 -41.77 -28.19
CA ALA A 55 16.51 -43.05 -27.50
C ALA A 55 17.51 -43.23 -26.34
N ASN A 56 18.77 -42.85 -26.52
CA ASN A 56 19.80 -42.97 -25.48
C ASN A 56 19.61 -41.96 -24.34
N THR A 57 19.22 -40.72 -24.64
CA THR A 57 18.86 -39.72 -23.62
C THR A 57 17.68 -40.20 -22.79
N THR A 58 16.66 -40.78 -23.43
CA THR A 58 15.50 -41.36 -22.74
C THR A 58 15.90 -42.53 -21.82
N LEU A 59 16.75 -43.45 -22.31
CA LEU A 59 17.29 -44.56 -21.52
C LEU A 59 18.13 -44.09 -20.32
N PHE A 60 18.93 -43.05 -20.50
CA PHE A 60 19.69 -42.42 -19.41
C PHE A 60 18.75 -41.89 -18.32
N TYR A 61 17.69 -41.15 -18.67
CA TYR A 61 16.77 -40.61 -17.67
C TYR A 61 15.88 -41.65 -16.99
N VAL A 62 15.47 -42.71 -17.70
CA VAL A 62 14.81 -43.86 -17.05
C VAL A 62 15.75 -44.46 -16.01
N PHE A 63 17.04 -44.59 -16.33
CA PHE A 63 18.04 -45.07 -15.40
C PHE A 63 18.27 -44.11 -14.22
N THR A 64 18.41 -42.79 -14.46
CA THR A 64 18.58 -41.78 -13.38
C THR A 64 17.35 -41.72 -12.48
N SER A 65 16.14 -41.89 -13.04
CA SER A 65 14.88 -41.94 -12.29
C SER A 65 14.77 -43.20 -11.44
N ILE A 66 15.21 -44.35 -11.96
CA ILE A 66 15.32 -45.61 -11.20
C ILE A 66 16.33 -45.44 -10.06
N VAL A 67 17.49 -44.84 -10.32
CA VAL A 67 18.51 -44.57 -9.29
C VAL A 67 17.97 -43.60 -8.23
N ASN A 68 17.24 -42.56 -8.62
CA ASN A 68 16.57 -41.62 -7.72
C ASN A 68 15.54 -42.33 -6.83
N PHE A 69 14.70 -43.16 -7.44
CA PHE A 69 13.65 -43.91 -6.75
C PHE A 69 14.21 -44.88 -5.71
N PHE A 70 15.33 -45.55 -6.00
CA PHE A 70 15.91 -46.53 -5.09
C PHE A 70 16.89 -45.96 -4.05
N TYR A 71 17.48 -44.78 -4.27
CA TYR A 71 18.59 -44.30 -3.44
C TYR A 71 18.47 -42.87 -2.87
N GLY A 72 17.43 -42.10 -3.21
CA GLY A 72 17.05 -40.87 -2.48
C GLY A 72 18.16 -39.81 -2.34
N ALA A 73 19.11 -39.73 -3.28
CA ALA A 73 20.31 -38.91 -3.16
C ALA A 73 20.33 -37.75 -4.18
N THR A 74 19.64 -36.65 -3.86
CA THR A 74 19.53 -35.47 -4.73
C THR A 74 20.86 -34.73 -4.94
N GLN A 75 21.73 -34.63 -3.93
CA GLN A 75 22.97 -33.83 -4.03
C GLN A 75 24.12 -34.45 -4.85
N LYS A 76 24.10 -35.75 -5.14
CA LYS A 76 25.15 -36.41 -5.94
C LYS A 76 24.81 -36.52 -7.42
N ILE A 77 23.57 -36.20 -7.79
CA ILE A 77 23.08 -36.22 -9.17
C ILE A 77 23.51 -34.98 -9.93
N ASP A 78 23.58 -33.82 -9.27
CA ASP A 78 24.12 -32.59 -9.87
C ASP A 78 25.54 -32.80 -10.45
N PHE A 79 26.37 -33.62 -9.80
CA PHE A 79 27.72 -33.91 -10.30
C PHE A 79 27.70 -34.82 -11.54
N PHE A 80 26.79 -35.80 -11.60
CA PHE A 80 26.63 -36.69 -12.75
C PHE A 80 25.97 -35.99 -13.93
N GLU A 81 24.96 -35.16 -13.68
CA GLU A 81 24.33 -34.31 -14.70
C GLU A 81 25.34 -33.30 -15.25
N GLN A 82 26.17 -32.68 -14.40
CA GLN A 82 27.22 -31.77 -14.86
C GLN A 82 28.31 -32.47 -15.67
N ALA A 83 28.77 -33.65 -15.24
CA ALA A 83 29.76 -34.43 -15.99
C ALA A 83 29.21 -34.93 -17.33
N PHE A 84 27.94 -35.34 -17.36
CA PHE A 84 27.26 -35.79 -18.57
C PHE A 84 27.00 -34.62 -19.53
N VAL A 85 26.43 -33.50 -19.06
CA VAL A 85 26.21 -32.29 -19.87
C VAL A 85 27.54 -31.78 -20.42
N ARG A 86 28.62 -31.80 -19.63
CA ARG A 86 29.95 -31.40 -20.10
C ARG A 86 30.51 -32.34 -21.17
N GLN A 87 30.48 -33.65 -20.96
CA GLN A 87 30.90 -34.61 -21.99
C GLN A 87 30.03 -34.54 -23.24
N PHE A 88 28.74 -34.25 -23.08
CA PHE A 88 27.80 -34.10 -24.17
C PHE A 88 28.11 -32.85 -25.01
N ILE A 89 28.39 -31.71 -24.37
CA ILE A 89 28.84 -30.49 -25.05
C ILE A 89 30.17 -30.73 -25.77
N GLU A 90 31.15 -31.36 -25.12
CA GLU A 90 32.44 -31.68 -25.74
C GLU A 90 32.29 -32.60 -26.97
N LEU A 91 31.37 -33.58 -26.91
CA LEU A 91 31.05 -34.48 -28.03
C LEU A 91 30.31 -33.77 -29.18
N GLN A 92 29.38 -32.86 -28.87
CA GLN A 92 28.71 -32.06 -29.90
C GLN A 92 29.68 -31.07 -30.55
N GLU A 93 30.54 -30.41 -29.78
CA GLU A 93 31.57 -29.52 -30.31
C GLU A 93 32.55 -30.27 -31.22
N GLN A 94 32.96 -31.49 -30.85
CA GLN A 94 33.77 -32.35 -31.72
C GLN A 94 33.01 -32.74 -33.00
N PHE A 95 31.73 -33.13 -32.88
CA PHE A 95 30.91 -33.51 -34.02
C PHE A 95 30.69 -32.35 -35.01
N PHE A 96 30.42 -31.15 -34.53
CA PHE A 96 30.16 -29.97 -35.37
C PHE A 96 31.43 -29.27 -35.86
N SER A 97 32.55 -29.39 -35.14
CA SER A 97 33.85 -28.88 -35.61
C SER A 97 34.46 -29.77 -36.70
N GLN A 98 34.15 -31.07 -36.69
CA GLN A 98 34.66 -32.02 -37.67
C GLN A 98 33.76 -32.18 -38.90
N ASN A 99 32.43 -31.99 -38.75
CA ASN A 99 31.50 -32.08 -39.88
C ASN A 99 31.12 -30.67 -40.37
N GLN A 100 31.45 -30.36 -41.64
CA GLN A 100 30.92 -29.19 -42.35
C GLN A 100 29.41 -29.36 -42.61
N THR A 101 28.60 -29.36 -41.55
CA THR A 101 27.14 -29.39 -41.66
C THR A 101 26.65 -28.12 -42.34
N SER A 102 25.82 -28.26 -43.39
CA SER A 102 25.30 -27.11 -44.11
C SER A 102 24.42 -26.24 -43.19
N PRO A 103 24.39 -24.92 -43.39
CA PRO A 103 23.55 -24.00 -42.59
C PRO A 103 22.06 -24.41 -42.52
N GLN A 104 21.55 -25.01 -43.60
CA GLN A 104 20.16 -25.47 -43.72
C GLN A 104 19.84 -26.67 -42.81
N LEU A 105 20.83 -27.53 -42.53
CA LEU A 105 20.65 -28.65 -41.61
C LEU A 105 20.63 -28.18 -40.15
N LYS A 106 21.45 -27.18 -39.81
CA LYS A 106 21.42 -26.52 -38.49
C LYS A 106 20.07 -25.84 -38.24
N GLU A 107 19.54 -25.14 -39.23
CA GLU A 107 18.23 -24.47 -39.17
C GLU A 107 17.07 -25.46 -38.98
N LYS A 108 17.12 -26.65 -39.62
CA LYS A 108 16.09 -27.69 -39.43
C LYS A 108 16.15 -28.37 -38.06
N ILE A 109 17.35 -28.64 -37.54
CA ILE A 109 17.54 -29.21 -36.19
C ILE A 109 17.04 -28.22 -35.13
N PHE A 110 17.35 -26.93 -35.32
CA PHE A 110 16.84 -25.83 -34.50
C PHE A 110 15.31 -25.79 -34.45
N TYR A 111 14.63 -25.86 -35.61
CA TYR A 111 13.17 -25.82 -35.66
C TYR A 111 12.53 -27.01 -34.93
N LEU A 112 13.12 -28.20 -35.03
CA LEU A 112 12.66 -29.42 -34.36
C LEU A 112 12.82 -29.37 -32.83
N LEU A 113 13.90 -28.78 -32.33
CA LEU A 113 14.14 -28.67 -30.89
C LEU A 113 13.32 -27.52 -30.26
N ALA A 114 13.12 -26.41 -30.99
CA ALA A 114 12.35 -25.25 -30.52
C ALA A 114 10.84 -25.53 -30.45
N SER A 115 10.34 -26.45 -31.29
CA SER A 115 8.94 -26.89 -31.30
C SER A 115 8.66 -28.08 -30.39
N SER A 116 9.65 -28.53 -29.61
CA SER A 116 9.47 -29.60 -28.64
C SER A 116 8.66 -29.15 -27.41
N ASP A 117 7.74 -30.02 -26.97
CA ASP A 117 7.00 -29.87 -25.72
C ASP A 117 7.86 -30.19 -24.49
N ASN A 118 9.08 -30.68 -24.69
CA ASN A 118 10.03 -30.95 -23.62
C ASN A 118 10.81 -29.67 -23.24
N PRO A 119 10.73 -29.18 -21.99
CA PRO A 119 11.43 -27.99 -21.53
C PRO A 119 12.97 -28.07 -21.70
N LEU A 120 13.54 -29.28 -21.66
CA LEU A 120 14.98 -29.50 -21.85
C LEU A 120 15.41 -29.35 -23.30
N ASP A 121 14.57 -29.69 -24.27
CA ASP A 121 14.88 -29.49 -25.69
C ASP A 121 14.90 -27.98 -26.02
N ARG A 122 14.01 -27.20 -25.40
CA ARG A 122 14.05 -25.73 -25.45
C ARG A 122 15.30 -25.16 -24.74
N THR A 123 15.73 -25.79 -23.65
CA THR A 123 16.97 -25.42 -22.95
C THR A 123 18.20 -25.72 -23.82
N LEU A 124 18.20 -26.82 -24.58
CA LEU A 124 19.23 -27.18 -25.56
C LEU A 124 19.25 -26.22 -26.77
N VAL A 125 18.10 -25.71 -27.23
CA VAL A 125 18.04 -24.65 -28.25
C VAL A 125 18.72 -23.36 -27.78
N VAL A 126 18.64 -23.05 -26.48
CA VAL A 126 19.36 -21.91 -25.90
C VAL A 126 20.88 -22.15 -25.88
N TYR A 127 21.33 -23.41 -25.75
CA TYR A 127 22.76 -23.78 -25.87
C TYR A 127 23.31 -23.74 -27.30
N GLU A 128 22.47 -23.89 -28.33
CA GLU A 128 22.86 -23.87 -29.75
C GLU A 128 22.84 -22.47 -30.40
N LEU A 129 22.34 -21.45 -29.69
CA LEU A 129 22.61 -20.06 -30.07
C LEU A 129 24.13 -19.88 -30.11
N ASP A 130 24.67 -19.38 -31.22
CA ASP A 130 26.09 -19.13 -31.43
C ASP A 130 26.62 -18.18 -30.32
N TYR A 131 27.02 -18.77 -29.19
CA TYR A 131 27.29 -18.12 -27.91
C TYR A 131 28.36 -17.03 -28.04
N LYS A 132 29.21 -17.13 -29.08
CA LYS A 132 30.26 -16.15 -29.40
C LYS A 132 29.74 -14.83 -29.96
N GLN A 133 28.55 -14.79 -30.56
CA GLN A 133 27.99 -13.52 -31.04
C GLN A 133 27.10 -12.81 -30.01
N ILE A 134 26.48 -13.54 -29.09
CA ILE A 134 25.52 -12.97 -28.13
C ILE A 134 26.21 -12.61 -26.79
N LEU A 135 27.28 -13.31 -26.40
CA LEU A 135 27.95 -13.07 -25.11
C LEU A 135 29.46 -12.97 -25.35
N SER A 136 29.99 -11.75 -25.43
CA SER A 136 31.44 -11.54 -25.31
C SER A 136 31.95 -12.10 -23.96
N GLU A 137 33.23 -12.44 -23.84
CA GLU A 137 33.82 -12.97 -22.58
C GLU A 137 33.44 -12.13 -21.34
N LYS A 138 33.22 -10.83 -21.52
CA LYS A 138 32.76 -9.88 -20.50
C LYS A 138 31.41 -10.25 -19.84
N TRP A 139 30.56 -11.02 -20.51
CA TRP A 139 29.24 -11.42 -20.02
C TRP A 139 29.26 -12.68 -19.19
N ILE A 140 30.19 -13.60 -19.48
CA ILE A 140 30.37 -14.84 -18.72
C ILE A 140 30.76 -14.49 -17.29
N ASP A 141 31.65 -13.52 -17.09
CA ASP A 141 32.03 -13.04 -15.76
C ASP A 141 30.87 -12.38 -15.00
N LYS A 142 30.01 -11.61 -15.68
CA LYS A 142 28.79 -11.02 -15.08
C LYS A 142 27.77 -12.10 -14.71
N LEU A 143 27.52 -13.09 -15.57
CA LEU A 143 26.61 -14.21 -15.32
C LEU A 143 27.13 -15.14 -14.20
N ILE A 144 28.44 -15.33 -14.11
CA ILE A 144 29.10 -16.02 -13.00
C ILE A 144 28.94 -15.22 -11.69
N ALA A 145 29.04 -13.89 -11.73
CA ALA A 145 28.76 -13.05 -10.56
C ALA A 145 27.29 -13.14 -10.10
N CYS A 146 26.33 -13.31 -11.01
CA CYS A 146 24.91 -13.54 -10.69
C CYS A 146 24.67 -14.83 -9.89
N LYS A 147 25.49 -15.86 -10.11
CA LYS A 147 25.40 -17.17 -9.43
C LYS A 147 25.52 -17.05 -7.91
N ASN A 148 26.20 -16.01 -7.41
CA ASN A 148 26.35 -15.74 -5.98
C ASN A 148 25.14 -15.01 -5.37
N ALA A 149 24.17 -14.55 -6.18
CA ALA A 149 23.06 -13.68 -5.77
C ALA A 149 21.67 -14.37 -5.70
N LYS A 150 21.60 -15.71 -5.60
CA LYS A 150 20.34 -16.51 -5.69
C LYS A 150 19.63 -16.40 -7.05
N PHE A 151 20.40 -16.22 -8.13
CA PHE A 151 19.88 -16.11 -9.48
C PHE A 151 19.60 -17.49 -10.10
N LYS A 152 18.40 -17.73 -10.65
CA LYS A 152 18.03 -18.99 -11.33
C LYS A 152 18.21 -18.86 -12.85
N TRP A 153 18.62 -19.95 -13.51
CA TRP A 153 18.75 -20.02 -14.98
C TRP A 153 17.47 -19.68 -15.74
N GLU A 154 16.31 -19.96 -15.13
CA GLU A 154 14.98 -19.62 -15.64
C GLU A 154 14.86 -18.11 -15.96
N HIS A 155 15.52 -17.25 -15.17
CA HIS A 155 15.50 -15.80 -15.37
C HIS A 155 16.22 -15.34 -16.64
N ILE A 156 17.32 -16.01 -16.98
CA ILE A 156 18.09 -15.74 -18.21
C ILE A 156 17.26 -16.15 -19.43
N CYS A 157 16.59 -17.30 -19.35
CA CYS A 157 15.75 -17.79 -20.43
C CYS A 157 14.60 -16.81 -20.75
N VAL A 158 13.98 -16.22 -19.72
CA VAL A 158 12.94 -15.19 -19.95
C VAL A 158 13.53 -13.94 -20.59
N LEU A 159 14.65 -13.41 -20.11
CA LEU A 159 15.29 -12.25 -20.75
C LEU A 159 15.68 -12.50 -22.21
N SER A 160 16.22 -13.69 -22.52
CA SER A 160 16.53 -14.09 -23.90
C SER A 160 15.28 -14.22 -24.76
N SER A 161 14.17 -14.72 -24.20
CA SER A 161 12.88 -14.78 -24.91
C SER A 161 12.29 -13.39 -25.19
N LEU A 162 12.46 -12.44 -24.26
CA LEU A 162 12.05 -11.04 -24.45
C LEU A 162 12.85 -10.36 -25.56
N GLN A 163 14.16 -10.64 -25.65
CA GLN A 163 15.02 -10.15 -26.72
C GLN A 163 14.64 -10.72 -28.09
N TYR A 164 14.26 -12.01 -28.16
CA TYR A 164 13.87 -12.66 -29.41
C TYR A 164 12.57 -12.11 -30.02
N ASN A 165 11.68 -11.54 -29.19
CA ASN A 165 10.39 -11.00 -29.62
C ASN A 165 10.45 -9.59 -30.24
N ASN A 166 11.59 -9.17 -30.80
CA ASN A 166 11.76 -7.92 -31.57
C ASN A 166 11.45 -6.61 -30.82
N ILE A 167 11.53 -6.59 -29.49
CA ILE A 167 11.65 -5.33 -28.78
C ILE A 167 13.08 -4.83 -28.97
N ASN A 168 13.26 -3.53 -29.18
CA ASN A 168 14.56 -2.86 -29.11
C ASN A 168 15.07 -2.92 -27.65
N PHE A 169 15.44 -4.12 -27.22
CA PHE A 169 15.67 -4.55 -25.84
C PHE A 169 17.16 -4.41 -25.55
N ASN A 170 17.54 -3.39 -24.79
CA ASN A 170 18.92 -3.22 -24.35
C ASN A 170 19.22 -4.24 -23.24
N PHE A 171 19.58 -5.46 -23.65
CA PHE A 171 19.84 -6.58 -22.75
C PHE A 171 20.89 -6.24 -21.68
N GLU A 172 21.90 -5.41 -21.97
CA GLU A 172 22.88 -4.94 -20.97
C GLU A 172 22.21 -4.17 -19.82
N TYR A 173 21.37 -3.21 -20.17
CA TYR A 173 20.67 -2.37 -19.19
C TYR A 173 19.74 -3.23 -18.31
N TYR A 174 18.93 -4.09 -18.90
CA TYR A 174 17.99 -4.93 -18.15
C TYR A 174 18.68 -5.99 -17.31
N LEU A 175 19.81 -6.54 -17.78
CA LEU A 175 20.59 -7.49 -17.00
C LEU A 175 21.20 -6.81 -15.77
N ASP A 176 21.77 -5.61 -15.92
CA ASP A 176 22.33 -4.87 -14.78
C ASP A 176 21.24 -4.48 -13.74
N VAL A 177 20.05 -4.09 -14.20
CA VAL A 177 18.88 -3.84 -13.32
C VAL A 177 18.42 -5.13 -12.64
N LEU A 178 18.29 -6.23 -13.39
CA LEU A 178 17.85 -7.51 -12.85
C LEU A 178 18.81 -8.06 -11.78
N ILE A 179 20.13 -7.91 -11.99
CA ILE A 179 21.16 -8.32 -11.04
C ILE A 179 21.07 -7.53 -9.73
N SER A 180 20.74 -6.24 -9.83
CA SER A 180 20.63 -5.34 -8.69
C SER A 180 19.23 -5.34 -8.05
N HIS A 181 18.23 -5.93 -8.70
CA HIS A 181 16.86 -5.94 -8.20
C HIS A 181 16.71 -6.83 -6.97
N LYS A 182 15.97 -6.34 -5.97
CA LYS A 182 15.73 -7.06 -4.70
C LYS A 182 14.98 -8.38 -4.89
N ASP A 183 14.08 -8.41 -5.89
CA ASP A 183 13.34 -9.60 -6.29
C ASP A 183 13.35 -9.75 -7.83
N PRO A 184 14.36 -10.44 -8.38
CA PRO A 184 14.51 -10.59 -9.83
C PRO A 184 13.33 -11.31 -10.49
N GLN A 185 12.65 -12.21 -9.77
CA GLN A 185 11.53 -12.96 -10.30
C GLN A 185 10.32 -12.04 -10.54
N LEU A 186 9.96 -11.22 -9.55
CA LEU A 186 8.87 -10.24 -9.69
C LEU A 186 9.15 -9.23 -10.81
N TYR A 187 10.42 -8.81 -10.96
CA TYR A 187 10.83 -7.91 -12.03
C TYR A 187 10.64 -8.55 -13.43
N ILE A 188 10.98 -9.82 -13.58
CA ILE A 188 10.80 -10.56 -14.83
C ILE A 188 9.32 -10.75 -15.16
N GLU A 189 8.51 -11.14 -14.18
CA GLU A 189 7.06 -11.27 -14.36
C GLU A 189 6.45 -9.94 -14.78
N ALA A 190 6.91 -8.82 -14.20
CA ALA A 190 6.51 -7.48 -14.58
C ALA A 190 6.90 -7.12 -16.03
N LEU A 191 8.15 -7.38 -16.42
CA LEU A 191 8.62 -7.17 -17.80
C LEU A 191 7.82 -7.99 -18.81
N SER A 192 7.57 -9.28 -18.51
CA SER A 192 6.75 -10.15 -19.36
C SER A 192 5.35 -9.58 -19.53
N ALA A 193 4.69 -9.19 -18.44
CA ALA A 193 3.34 -8.65 -18.47
C ALA A 193 3.25 -7.35 -19.30
N LEU A 194 4.26 -6.46 -19.21
CA LEU A 194 4.32 -5.25 -20.04
C LEU A 194 4.63 -5.56 -21.51
N ASN A 195 5.51 -6.53 -21.78
CA ASN A 195 5.83 -6.95 -23.13
C ASN A 195 4.59 -7.52 -23.86
N ASP A 196 3.81 -8.35 -23.19
CA ASP A 196 2.58 -8.94 -23.76
C ASP A 196 1.57 -7.87 -24.20
N LYS A 197 1.66 -6.67 -23.62
CA LYS A 197 0.87 -5.49 -23.98
C LYS A 197 1.60 -4.50 -24.89
N LYS A 198 2.82 -4.81 -25.33
CA LYS A 198 3.69 -3.93 -26.13
C LYS A 198 4.01 -2.60 -25.44
N LEU A 199 3.94 -2.56 -24.10
CA LEU A 199 4.17 -1.37 -23.27
C LEU A 199 5.65 -1.07 -23.04
N LEU A 200 6.53 -2.04 -23.31
CA LEU A 200 7.98 -1.85 -23.16
C LEU A 200 8.59 -0.92 -24.22
N GLN A 201 7.82 -0.43 -25.19
CA GLN A 201 8.29 0.62 -26.10
C GLN A 201 8.39 2.01 -25.45
N TYR A 202 7.72 2.23 -24.31
CA TYR A 202 7.75 3.50 -23.57
C TYR A 202 8.92 3.50 -22.57
N ASP A 203 9.87 4.41 -22.74
CA ASP A 203 11.07 4.49 -21.88
C ASP A 203 10.72 4.80 -20.41
N GLU A 204 9.62 5.51 -20.17
CA GLU A 204 9.08 5.74 -18.83
C GLU A 204 8.68 4.45 -18.12
N CYS A 205 8.11 3.47 -18.84
CA CYS A 205 7.73 2.19 -18.25
C CYS A 205 8.99 1.40 -17.82
N LYS A 206 10.07 1.48 -18.60
CA LYS A 206 11.34 0.80 -18.31
C LYS A 206 12.01 1.38 -17.06
N SER A 207 12.13 2.71 -17.02
CA SER A 207 12.81 3.41 -15.93
C SER A 207 12.11 3.17 -14.60
N ILE A 208 10.77 3.03 -14.58
CA ILE A 208 10.02 2.87 -13.33
C ILE A 208 10.07 1.45 -12.79
N LEU A 209 10.15 0.43 -13.66
CA LEU A 209 10.38 -0.93 -13.20
C LEU A 209 11.76 -1.11 -12.57
N SER A 210 12.75 -0.30 -12.94
CA SER A 210 14.10 -0.36 -12.34
C SER A 210 14.19 0.16 -10.91
N LEU A 211 13.10 0.73 -10.38
CA LEU A 211 13.02 1.16 -9.00
C LEU A 211 12.78 -0.05 -8.09
N GLU A 212 13.41 -0.09 -6.91
CA GLU A 212 13.44 -1.23 -5.96
C GLU A 212 12.07 -1.67 -5.38
N TYR A 213 10.96 -1.16 -5.90
CA TYR A 213 9.60 -1.42 -5.42
C TYR A 213 8.95 -2.60 -6.14
N ASN A 214 7.78 -3.04 -5.68
CA ASN A 214 7.06 -4.20 -6.19
C ASN A 214 6.71 -4.04 -7.69
N SER A 215 7.61 -4.51 -8.56
CA SER A 215 7.57 -4.29 -10.01
C SER A 215 6.30 -4.84 -10.65
N ILE A 216 5.73 -5.93 -10.09
CA ILE A 216 4.45 -6.48 -10.56
C ILE A 216 3.30 -5.52 -10.30
N SER A 217 3.25 -4.91 -9.11
CA SER A 217 2.19 -3.94 -8.78
C SER A 217 2.26 -2.72 -9.70
N ILE A 218 3.48 -2.27 -10.01
CA ILE A 218 3.74 -1.21 -10.99
C ILE A 218 3.26 -1.62 -12.38
N ALA A 219 3.66 -2.80 -12.87
CA ALA A 219 3.25 -3.29 -14.18
C ALA A 219 1.72 -3.40 -14.30
N LYS A 220 1.05 -3.90 -13.25
CA LYS A 220 -0.42 -3.94 -13.19
C LYS A 220 -1.03 -2.56 -13.29
N ALA A 221 -0.49 -1.56 -12.57
CA ALA A 221 -0.95 -0.18 -12.64
C ALA A 221 -0.76 0.43 -14.03
N ILE A 222 0.39 0.20 -14.69
CA ILE A 222 0.66 0.68 -16.05
C ILE A 222 -0.30 0.03 -17.06
N ILE A 223 -0.49 -1.29 -16.99
CA ILE A 223 -1.44 -2.01 -17.86
C ILE A 223 -2.86 -1.49 -17.65
N LEU A 224 -3.23 -1.17 -16.41
CA LEU A 224 -4.52 -0.61 -16.08
C LEU A 224 -4.68 0.81 -16.66
N PHE A 225 -3.64 1.65 -16.59
CA PHE A 225 -3.66 2.96 -17.25
C PHE A 225 -3.86 2.83 -18.75
N GLU A 226 -3.18 1.89 -19.43
CA GLU A 226 -3.43 1.66 -20.86
C GLU A 226 -4.88 1.25 -21.12
N LYS A 227 -5.41 0.30 -20.34
CA LYS A 227 -6.80 -0.18 -20.51
C LYS A 227 -7.86 0.90 -20.30
N LYS A 228 -7.55 1.95 -19.55
CA LYS A 228 -8.47 3.06 -19.24
C LYS A 228 -8.17 4.31 -20.06
N ASP A 229 -7.30 4.23 -21.06
CA ASP A 229 -6.83 5.38 -21.84
C ASP A 229 -6.20 6.50 -20.98
N LEU A 230 -5.59 6.12 -19.83
CA LEU A 230 -4.91 7.00 -18.88
C LEU A 230 -3.38 6.90 -18.96
N LEU A 231 -2.84 6.11 -19.91
CA LEU A 231 -1.40 5.94 -20.06
C LEU A 231 -0.76 7.19 -20.67
N THR A 232 -0.26 8.07 -19.80
CA THR A 232 0.56 9.22 -20.17
C THR A 232 1.91 9.14 -19.49
N ALA A 233 2.95 9.72 -20.10
CA ALA A 233 4.28 9.81 -19.48
C ALA A 233 4.21 10.49 -18.10
N GLU A 234 3.28 11.44 -17.92
CA GLU A 234 3.06 12.09 -16.63
C GLU A 234 2.47 11.14 -15.58
N ASN A 235 1.43 10.38 -15.93
CA ASN A 235 0.80 9.43 -15.00
C ASN A 235 1.74 8.30 -14.60
N VAL A 236 2.53 7.81 -15.55
CA VAL A 236 3.56 6.81 -15.31
C VAL A 236 4.58 7.34 -14.28
N LYS A 237 5.08 8.58 -14.44
CA LYS A 237 6.01 9.24 -13.49
C LYS A 237 5.46 9.46 -12.08
N LYS A 238 4.13 9.39 -11.86
CA LYS A 238 3.50 9.51 -10.52
C LYS A 238 3.66 8.23 -9.69
N ILE A 239 3.73 7.05 -10.33
CA ILE A 239 3.81 5.73 -9.65
C ILE A 239 5.04 5.61 -8.72
N PRO A 240 6.28 5.95 -9.14
CA PRO A 240 7.48 5.91 -8.31
C PRO A 240 7.41 6.65 -6.99
N GLN A 241 6.71 7.79 -6.97
CA GLN A 241 6.81 8.75 -5.88
C GLN A 241 6.25 8.21 -4.57
N LYS A 242 5.33 7.25 -4.67
CA LYS A 242 4.57 6.69 -3.54
C LYS A 242 4.55 5.14 -3.54
N GLY A 243 5.22 4.50 -4.50
CA GLY A 243 5.47 3.06 -4.57
C GLY A 243 4.23 2.17 -4.49
N ASP A 244 4.30 1.12 -3.69
CA ASP A 244 3.24 0.11 -3.52
C ASP A 244 1.91 0.71 -3.05
N VAL A 245 1.96 1.73 -2.19
CA VAL A 245 0.78 2.42 -1.66
C VAL A 245 0.00 3.10 -2.79
N PHE A 246 0.70 3.67 -3.77
CA PHE A 246 0.08 4.26 -4.96
C PHE A 246 -0.60 3.20 -5.81
N CYS A 247 0.09 2.08 -6.07
CA CYS A 247 -0.45 0.98 -6.88
C CYS A 247 -1.70 0.37 -6.22
N ALA A 248 -1.69 0.17 -4.91
CA ALA A 248 -2.87 -0.28 -4.15
C ALA A 248 -4.03 0.71 -4.26
N SER A 249 -3.74 2.01 -4.25
CA SER A 249 -4.73 3.07 -4.40
C SER A 249 -5.34 3.11 -5.80
N ILE A 250 -4.53 2.92 -6.86
CA ILE A 250 -5.01 2.78 -8.24
C ILE A 250 -5.96 1.58 -8.37
N ASN A 251 -5.57 0.43 -7.82
CA ASN A 251 -6.43 -0.76 -7.87
C ASN A 251 -7.75 -0.50 -7.16
N SER A 252 -7.73 0.14 -5.99
CA SER A 252 -8.96 0.51 -5.27
C SER A 252 -9.85 1.47 -6.07
N LEU A 253 -9.28 2.45 -6.77
CA LEU A 253 -10.03 3.31 -7.69
C LEU A 253 -10.67 2.50 -8.82
N ASN A 254 -9.94 1.54 -9.41
CA ASN A 254 -10.46 0.70 -10.47
C ASN A 254 -11.57 -0.24 -9.99
N ASP A 255 -11.37 -0.92 -8.87
CA ASP A 255 -12.31 -1.89 -8.30
C ASP A 255 -13.64 -1.23 -7.90
N ASN A 256 -13.60 0.08 -7.64
CA ASN A 256 -14.77 0.91 -7.38
C ASN A 256 -15.15 1.75 -8.61
N GLU A 257 -14.72 1.41 -9.83
CA GLU A 257 -15.05 2.06 -11.11
C GLU A 257 -14.88 3.60 -11.11
N LEU A 258 -14.00 4.13 -10.26
CA LEU A 258 -13.69 5.56 -10.21
C LEU A 258 -12.76 5.96 -11.37
N LEU A 259 -12.00 5.01 -11.90
CA LEU A 259 -11.19 5.22 -13.11
C LEU A 259 -12.00 5.24 -14.41
N ASP A 260 -13.27 4.84 -14.38
CA ASP A 260 -14.21 4.94 -15.52
C ASP A 260 -14.95 6.27 -15.57
N SER A 261 -14.73 7.14 -14.57
CA SER A 261 -15.37 8.45 -14.48
C SER A 261 -14.67 9.51 -15.33
N GLU A 262 -15.40 10.56 -15.72
CA GLU A 262 -14.82 11.75 -16.35
C GLU A 262 -13.77 12.48 -15.49
N TYR A 263 -13.73 12.20 -14.18
CA TYR A 263 -12.80 12.77 -13.21
C TYR A 263 -11.58 11.88 -12.92
N ALA A 264 -11.39 10.78 -13.66
CA ALA A 264 -10.29 9.84 -13.39
C ALA A 264 -8.91 10.51 -13.33
N GLN A 265 -8.63 11.44 -14.25
CA GLN A 265 -7.38 12.19 -14.26
C GLN A 265 -7.26 13.11 -13.03
N ASP A 266 -8.35 13.80 -12.66
CA ASP A 266 -8.38 14.64 -11.45
C ASP A 266 -8.11 13.84 -10.17
N TYR A 267 -8.60 12.60 -10.10
CA TYR A 267 -8.34 11.68 -8.99
C TYR A 267 -6.86 11.31 -8.90
N LEU A 268 -6.24 10.96 -10.03
CA LEU A 268 -4.82 10.63 -10.10
C LEU A 268 -3.94 11.83 -9.71
N ASP A 269 -4.28 13.03 -10.19
CA ASP A 269 -3.54 14.26 -9.89
C ASP A 269 -3.64 14.62 -8.42
N ALA A 270 -4.83 14.52 -7.84
CA ALA A 270 -5.05 14.77 -6.42
C ALA A 270 -4.30 13.78 -5.54
N MET A 271 -4.28 12.49 -5.92
CA MET A 271 -3.68 11.41 -5.14
C MET A 271 -2.18 11.63 -4.87
N VAL A 272 -1.45 12.27 -5.79
CA VAL A 272 -0.03 12.58 -5.64
C VAL A 272 0.23 13.60 -4.53
N ALA A 273 -0.73 14.51 -4.28
CA ALA A 273 -0.60 15.54 -3.26
C ALA A 273 -0.70 15.00 -1.83
N PHE A 274 -1.15 13.76 -1.64
CA PHE A 274 -1.31 13.16 -0.32
C PHE A 274 -0.12 12.27 0.05
N ASP A 275 0.29 12.36 1.33
CA ASP A 275 1.34 11.48 1.87
C ASP A 275 0.92 10.02 1.86
N LEU A 276 -0.35 9.76 2.15
CA LEU A 276 -0.99 8.45 2.11
C LEU A 276 -2.14 8.46 1.08
N PRO A 277 -1.84 8.17 -0.20
CA PRO A 277 -2.82 8.01 -1.28
C PRO A 277 -4.04 7.17 -0.90
N THR A 278 -3.84 6.13 -0.10
CA THR A 278 -4.89 5.19 0.33
C THR A 278 -5.97 5.86 1.18
N VAL A 279 -5.62 6.85 2.00
CA VAL A 279 -6.59 7.58 2.85
C VAL A 279 -7.49 8.45 1.99
N PHE A 280 -6.92 9.10 0.98
CA PHE A 280 -7.66 9.89 0.00
C PHE A 280 -8.58 9.02 -0.85
N VAL A 281 -8.07 7.93 -1.43
CA VAL A 281 -8.88 7.02 -2.25
C VAL A 281 -10.01 6.38 -1.43
N ARG A 282 -9.74 5.97 -0.19
CA ARG A 282 -10.77 5.45 0.71
C ARG A 282 -11.90 6.46 0.91
N ALA A 283 -11.58 7.74 1.10
CA ALA A 283 -12.58 8.79 1.22
C ALA A 283 -13.47 8.90 -0.03
N LEU A 284 -12.89 8.83 -1.23
CA LEU A 284 -13.65 8.84 -2.48
C LEU A 284 -14.57 7.62 -2.61
N VAL A 285 -14.05 6.43 -2.29
CA VAL A 285 -14.80 5.18 -2.31
C VAL A 285 -15.98 5.23 -1.33
N ASP A 286 -15.75 5.69 -0.11
CA ASP A 286 -16.80 5.82 0.91
C ASP A 286 -17.90 6.80 0.46
N LEU A 287 -17.53 7.93 -0.16
CA LEU A 287 -18.50 8.88 -0.74
C LEU A 287 -19.25 8.30 -1.93
N LYS A 288 -18.58 7.56 -2.84
CA LYS A 288 -19.23 6.89 -3.99
C LYS A 288 -20.24 5.87 -3.49
N ASN A 289 -19.85 5.03 -2.52
CA ASN A 289 -20.70 3.99 -1.95
C ASN A 289 -21.93 4.55 -1.22
N LYS A 290 -21.87 5.81 -0.78
CA LYS A 290 -23.01 6.55 -0.20
C LYS A 290 -23.80 7.36 -1.23
N GLY A 291 -23.43 7.30 -2.50
CA GLY A 291 -24.12 8.00 -3.59
C GLY A 291 -23.97 9.52 -3.54
N ILE A 292 -22.96 10.04 -2.83
CA ILE A 292 -22.74 11.48 -2.64
C ILE A 292 -21.41 11.97 -3.21
N LEU A 293 -20.70 11.15 -3.99
CA LEU A 293 -19.51 11.63 -4.69
C LEU A 293 -19.91 12.48 -5.89
N ASP A 294 -19.97 13.80 -5.69
CA ASP A 294 -20.15 14.80 -6.74
C ASP A 294 -18.89 15.70 -6.86
N LYS A 295 -18.90 16.63 -7.82
CA LYS A 295 -17.77 17.55 -8.08
C LYS A 295 -17.42 18.43 -6.87
N ASP A 296 -18.42 18.86 -6.11
CA ASP A 296 -18.22 19.75 -4.96
C ASP A 296 -17.61 18.97 -3.79
N ASN A 297 -18.15 17.80 -3.46
CA ASN A 297 -17.61 16.92 -2.44
C ASN A 297 -16.19 16.45 -2.81
N PHE A 298 -15.94 16.13 -4.08
CA PHE A 298 -14.59 15.85 -4.57
C PHE A 298 -13.64 17.03 -4.34
N THR A 299 -14.04 18.26 -4.70
CA THR A 299 -13.24 19.47 -4.52
C THR A 299 -12.92 19.72 -3.04
N SER A 300 -13.90 19.51 -2.16
CA SER A 300 -13.72 19.58 -0.72
C SER A 300 -12.68 18.55 -0.24
N ILE A 301 -12.82 17.28 -0.64
CA ILE A 301 -11.89 16.20 -0.26
C ILE A 301 -10.47 16.46 -0.75
N LYS A 302 -10.30 16.86 -2.02
CA LYS A 302 -9.00 17.16 -2.64
C LYS A 302 -8.25 18.27 -1.93
N SER A 303 -8.95 19.24 -1.34
CA SER A 303 -8.34 20.41 -0.69
C SER A 303 -8.19 20.27 0.83
N HIS A 304 -8.67 19.16 1.41
CA HIS A 304 -8.69 18.95 2.85
C HIS A 304 -7.51 18.09 3.32
N ALA A 305 -6.88 18.48 4.43
CA ALA A 305 -5.71 17.78 4.98
C ALA A 305 -6.02 16.34 5.44
N HIS A 306 -7.27 16.12 5.87
CA HIS A 306 -7.77 14.83 6.34
C HIS A 306 -8.99 14.40 5.52
N PRO A 307 -8.80 13.81 4.33
CA PRO A 307 -9.89 13.53 3.40
C PRO A 307 -10.89 12.50 3.95
N ASN A 308 -10.42 11.46 4.64
CA ASN A 308 -11.28 10.43 5.24
C ASN A 308 -12.20 11.00 6.34
N LEU A 309 -11.69 11.89 7.18
CA LEU A 309 -12.46 12.50 8.26
C LEU A 309 -13.55 13.42 7.70
N LEU A 310 -13.21 14.21 6.69
CA LEU A 310 -14.19 15.03 5.98
C LEU A 310 -15.24 14.16 5.27
N ALA A 311 -14.85 13.09 4.59
CA ALA A 311 -15.80 12.18 3.95
C ALA A 311 -16.78 11.59 4.98
N ASN A 312 -16.30 11.12 6.13
CA ASN A 312 -17.17 10.61 7.19
C ASN A 312 -18.16 11.68 7.69
N ALA A 313 -17.71 12.91 7.89
CA ALA A 313 -18.60 14.00 8.31
C ALA A 313 -19.67 14.31 7.25
N LEU A 314 -19.30 14.34 5.96
CA LEU A 314 -20.26 14.50 4.86
C LEU A 314 -21.26 13.34 4.80
N ILE A 315 -20.80 12.11 5.02
CA ILE A 315 -21.66 10.91 5.08
C ILE A 315 -22.65 11.03 6.24
N VAL A 316 -22.20 11.42 7.43
CA VAL A 316 -23.06 11.62 8.59
C VAL A 316 -24.13 12.69 8.29
N LEU A 317 -23.74 13.86 7.76
CA LEU A 317 -24.69 14.89 7.36
C LEU A 317 -25.70 14.38 6.32
N ASN A 318 -25.25 13.59 5.34
CA ASN A 318 -26.14 13.02 4.33
C ASN A 318 -27.13 12.03 4.93
N THR A 319 -26.69 11.16 5.84
CA THR A 319 -27.57 10.19 6.50
C THR A 319 -28.67 10.85 7.33
N GLN A 320 -28.43 12.08 7.80
CA GLN A 320 -29.42 12.90 8.51
C GLN A 320 -30.25 13.80 7.58
N ASN A 321 -30.09 13.70 6.25
CA ASN A 321 -30.69 14.59 5.25
C ASN A 321 -30.35 16.07 5.47
N LEU A 322 -29.19 16.35 6.06
CA LEU A 322 -28.73 17.71 6.36
C LEU A 322 -27.67 18.20 5.39
N LEU A 323 -27.17 17.35 4.49
CA LEU A 323 -26.14 17.69 3.51
C LEU A 323 -26.73 18.56 2.38
N ASP A 324 -26.46 19.85 2.46
CA ASP A 324 -26.76 20.87 1.46
C ASP A 324 -25.50 21.70 1.15
N LYS A 325 -25.60 22.69 0.26
CA LYS A 325 -24.47 23.54 -0.13
C LYS A 325 -23.82 24.26 1.06
N ASP A 326 -24.64 24.73 2.01
CA ASP A 326 -24.17 25.54 3.12
C ASP A 326 -23.46 24.68 4.17
N THR A 327 -24.09 23.58 4.59
CA THR A 327 -23.51 22.61 5.53
C THR A 327 -22.24 21.95 4.98
N ARG A 328 -22.21 21.64 3.67
CA ARG A 328 -21.00 21.16 2.98
C ARG A 328 -19.88 22.19 3.08
N SER A 329 -20.17 23.45 2.74
CA SER A 329 -19.20 24.56 2.81
C SER A 329 -18.62 24.67 4.21
N LEU A 330 -19.47 24.66 5.25
CA LEU A 330 -19.08 24.78 6.65
C LEU A 330 -18.14 23.66 7.08
N VAL A 331 -18.50 22.39 6.89
CA VAL A 331 -17.64 21.27 7.32
C VAL A 331 -16.34 21.21 6.50
N SER A 332 -16.35 21.67 5.25
CA SER A 332 -15.17 21.70 4.37
C SER A 332 -14.20 22.85 4.65
N GLN A 333 -14.55 23.81 5.52
CA GLN A 333 -13.68 24.95 5.82
C GLN A 333 -12.35 24.46 6.42
N LYS A 334 -11.24 24.84 5.75
CA LYS A 334 -9.89 24.50 6.19
C LYS A 334 -9.67 24.88 7.66
N ILE A 335 -9.30 23.88 8.45
CA ILE A 335 -8.93 24.09 9.85
C ILE A 335 -7.55 24.74 9.88
N GLN A 336 -7.50 26.04 10.18
CA GLN A 336 -6.24 26.74 10.41
C GLN A 336 -5.84 26.55 11.87
N ILE A 337 -5.09 25.49 12.17
CA ILE A 337 -4.53 25.33 13.52
C ILE A 337 -3.29 26.23 13.64
N LYS A 338 -3.42 27.34 14.36
CA LYS A 338 -2.31 28.28 14.60
C LYS A 338 -1.36 27.71 15.66
N GLY A 339 -0.45 26.82 15.27
CA GLY A 339 0.63 26.33 16.12
C GLY A 339 2.01 26.74 15.59
N LYS A 340 2.79 27.54 16.32
CA LYS A 340 4.21 27.77 16.02
C LYS A 340 5.04 26.59 16.57
N GLY A 341 5.81 25.92 15.71
CA GLY A 341 6.82 24.93 16.14
C GLY A 341 6.25 23.55 16.46
N ILE A 342 5.50 22.96 15.53
CA ILE A 342 4.91 21.63 15.68
C ILE A 342 5.99 20.58 15.39
N ASP A 343 6.45 19.89 16.43
CA ASP A 343 7.26 18.67 16.29
C ASP A 343 6.40 17.47 15.84
N GLU A 344 7.02 16.33 15.54
CA GLU A 344 6.31 15.14 15.03
C GLU A 344 5.25 14.60 16.01
N LYS A 345 5.47 14.78 17.32
CA LYS A 345 4.52 14.39 18.36
C LYS A 345 3.28 15.31 18.34
N ASN A 346 3.49 16.60 18.09
CA ASN A 346 2.42 17.57 17.91
C ASN A 346 1.65 17.31 16.60
N LYS A 347 2.24 16.73 15.54
CA LYS A 347 1.47 16.36 14.33
C LYS A 347 0.38 15.34 14.61
N ILE A 348 0.65 14.33 15.44
CA ILE A 348 -0.36 13.33 15.84
C ILE A 348 -1.48 14.01 16.64
N ALA A 349 -1.12 14.83 17.64
CA ALA A 349 -2.11 15.57 18.44
C ALA A 349 -2.95 16.54 17.58
N LEU A 350 -2.37 17.12 16.54
CA LEU A 350 -3.10 17.97 15.58
C LEU A 350 -4.02 17.19 14.67
N ALA A 351 -3.64 15.97 14.26
CA ALA A 351 -4.51 15.09 13.50
C ALA A 351 -5.72 14.67 14.35
N GLU A 352 -5.50 14.27 15.60
CA GLU A 352 -6.57 13.96 16.56
C GLU A 352 -7.47 15.18 16.84
N LEU A 353 -6.88 16.37 16.96
CA LEU A 353 -7.63 17.61 17.12
C LEU A 353 -8.47 17.92 15.88
N SER A 354 -7.91 17.76 14.69
CA SER A 354 -8.62 17.97 13.42
C SER A 354 -9.80 17.02 13.31
N GLU A 355 -9.64 15.75 13.71
CA GLU A 355 -10.73 14.78 13.82
C GLU A 355 -11.87 15.26 14.71
N LYS A 356 -11.54 15.66 15.93
CA LYS A 356 -12.53 16.19 16.89
C LYS A 356 -13.25 17.41 16.34
N ILE A 357 -12.54 18.34 15.69
CA ILE A 357 -13.15 19.53 15.11
C ILE A 357 -14.09 19.18 13.95
N ILE A 358 -13.68 18.31 13.02
CA ILE A 358 -14.49 17.95 11.84
C ILE A 358 -15.78 17.25 12.27
N TYR A 359 -15.68 16.22 13.12
CA TYR A 359 -16.87 15.55 13.66
C TYR A 359 -17.68 16.47 14.55
N GLY A 360 -17.01 17.28 15.37
CA GLY A 360 -17.65 18.28 16.23
C GLY A 360 -18.47 19.27 15.44
N ARG A 361 -18.01 19.71 14.26
CA ARG A 361 -18.77 20.59 13.36
C ARG A 361 -20.00 19.89 12.78
N ALA A 362 -19.86 18.65 12.30
CA ALA A 362 -20.99 17.90 11.77
C ALA A 362 -22.07 17.66 12.85
N ASP A 363 -21.66 17.24 14.05
CA ASP A 363 -22.54 17.05 15.21
C ASP A 363 -23.19 18.37 15.65
N ALA A 364 -22.43 19.47 15.66
CA ALA A 364 -22.95 20.79 15.95
C ALA A 364 -24.04 21.23 14.97
N ILE A 365 -23.82 21.03 13.66
CA ILE A 365 -24.79 21.33 12.62
C ILE A 365 -26.08 20.53 12.82
N ILE A 366 -25.96 19.23 13.12
CA ILE A 366 -27.11 18.35 13.40
C ILE A 366 -27.93 18.93 14.56
N LYS A 367 -27.30 19.19 15.69
CA LYS A 367 -27.97 19.72 16.89
C LYS A 367 -28.65 21.06 16.66
N LEU A 368 -27.98 21.98 15.97
CA LEU A 368 -28.57 23.29 15.65
C LEU A 368 -29.78 23.17 14.73
N LYS A 369 -29.75 22.25 13.75
CA LYS A 369 -30.89 22.00 12.85
C LYS A 369 -32.04 21.28 13.58
N GLU A 370 -31.74 20.28 14.41
CA GLU A 370 -32.74 19.56 15.21
C GLU A 370 -33.48 20.50 16.18
N ALA A 371 -32.75 21.44 16.81
CA ALA A 371 -33.33 22.45 17.68
C ALA A 371 -33.93 23.67 16.94
N ASN A 372 -33.95 23.66 15.59
CA ASN A 372 -34.48 24.74 14.75
C ASN A 372 -33.86 26.12 15.05
N ILE A 373 -32.55 26.15 15.36
CA ILE A 373 -31.76 27.37 15.62
C ILE A 373 -30.56 27.50 14.68
N PHE A 374 -30.63 26.86 13.51
CA PHE A 374 -29.60 26.93 12.47
C PHE A 374 -29.68 28.28 11.72
N CYS A 375 -29.07 29.32 12.29
CA CYS A 375 -28.95 30.66 11.70
C CYS A 375 -27.50 31.12 11.62
N GLU A 376 -27.22 32.16 10.82
CA GLU A 376 -25.87 32.65 10.53
C GLU A 376 -25.06 32.95 11.81
N GLU A 377 -25.66 33.61 12.81
CA GLU A 377 -24.92 34.00 14.02
C GLU A 377 -24.56 32.78 14.90
N ASN A 378 -25.44 31.78 14.96
CA ASN A 378 -25.18 30.54 15.72
C ASN A 378 -24.14 29.68 15.01
N ILE A 379 -24.15 29.67 13.68
CA ILE A 379 -23.14 29.01 12.86
C ILE A 379 -21.79 29.70 13.05
N GLU A 380 -21.72 31.03 12.93
CA GLU A 380 -20.49 31.78 13.19
C GLU A 380 -19.95 31.50 14.60
N ALA A 381 -20.84 31.34 15.57
CA ALA A 381 -20.44 30.98 16.92
C ALA A 381 -19.76 29.62 17.01
N VAL A 382 -20.39 28.58 16.46
CA VAL A 382 -19.87 27.21 16.43
C VAL A 382 -18.60 27.10 15.59
N MET A 383 -18.53 27.81 14.47
CA MET A 383 -17.40 27.74 13.54
C MET A 383 -16.21 28.57 13.99
N GLY A 384 -16.45 29.64 14.76
CA GLY A 384 -15.40 30.43 15.41
C GLY A 384 -14.68 29.68 16.53
N SER A 385 -15.35 28.70 17.16
CA SER A 385 -14.79 27.79 18.15
C SER A 385 -13.87 26.75 17.49
N CYS A 386 -12.61 27.14 17.25
CA CYS A 386 -11.59 26.31 16.60
C CYS A 386 -10.37 26.03 17.51
N SER A 387 -10.45 26.32 18.80
CA SER A 387 -9.37 26.00 19.76
C SER A 387 -9.57 24.60 20.35
N ILE A 388 -8.52 24.05 20.97
CA ILE A 388 -8.59 22.77 21.71
C ILE A 388 -9.61 22.86 22.86
N GLU A 389 -9.78 24.04 23.42
CA GLU A 389 -10.64 24.34 24.56
C GLU A 389 -12.08 24.61 24.12
N GLU A 390 -12.28 25.05 22.88
CA GLU A 390 -13.58 25.43 22.32
C GLU A 390 -14.02 24.42 21.25
N HIS A 391 -14.63 23.32 21.69
CA HIS A 391 -15.11 22.27 20.78
C HIS A 391 -16.45 22.65 20.12
N PRO A 392 -16.59 22.62 18.78
CA PRO A 392 -17.82 23.05 18.07
C PRO A 392 -19.11 22.38 18.59
N SER A 393 -19.05 21.08 18.87
CA SER A 393 -20.19 20.33 19.45
C SER A 393 -20.60 20.82 20.84
N TRP A 394 -19.66 21.29 21.67
CA TRP A 394 -19.98 21.85 22.97
C TRP A 394 -20.66 23.20 22.84
N THR A 395 -20.14 24.08 21.99
CA THR A 395 -20.77 25.37 21.69
C THR A 395 -22.20 25.17 21.18
N ALA A 396 -22.43 24.18 20.30
CA ALA A 396 -23.77 23.85 19.83
C ALA A 396 -24.69 23.33 20.93
N ASN A 397 -24.23 22.39 21.77
CA ASN A 397 -25.00 21.93 22.94
C ASN A 397 -25.41 23.10 23.83
N ASN A 398 -24.47 24.00 24.10
CA ASN A 398 -24.70 25.19 24.91
C ASN A 398 -25.77 26.09 24.29
N LEU A 399 -25.71 26.32 22.98
CA LEU A 399 -26.72 27.11 22.26
C LEU A 399 -28.10 26.44 22.28
N VAL A 400 -28.16 25.11 22.13
CA VAL A 400 -29.42 24.34 22.24
C VAL A 400 -30.02 24.49 23.64
N ILE A 401 -29.23 24.29 24.69
CA ILE A 401 -29.68 24.44 26.09
C ILE A 401 -30.19 25.86 26.36
N LEU A 402 -29.47 26.88 25.88
CA LEU A 402 -29.88 28.27 26.01
C LEU A 402 -31.18 28.56 25.24
N HIS A 403 -31.37 27.95 24.07
CA HIS A 403 -32.60 28.07 23.29
C HIS A 403 -33.79 27.40 23.99
N GLU A 404 -33.63 26.15 24.44
CA GLU A 404 -34.66 25.40 25.17
C GLU A 404 -35.05 26.08 26.50
N SER A 405 -34.10 26.80 27.11
CA SER A 405 -34.34 27.64 28.30
C SER A 405 -34.97 29.00 28.01
N ASN A 406 -35.25 29.31 26.73
CA ASN A 406 -35.72 30.63 26.26
C ASN A 406 -34.77 31.81 26.59
N LEU A 407 -33.48 31.51 26.77
CA LEU A 407 -32.41 32.47 27.05
C LEU A 407 -31.73 32.95 25.75
N LEU A 408 -31.82 32.18 24.67
CA LEU A 408 -31.33 32.59 23.35
C LEU A 408 -32.39 33.39 22.56
N ASN A 409 -32.74 34.58 23.05
CA ASN A 409 -33.70 35.50 22.40
C ASN A 409 -33.03 36.81 21.95
N ASP A 410 -33.71 37.62 21.13
CA ASP A 410 -33.16 38.84 20.50
C ASP A 410 -32.49 39.82 21.47
N LYS A 411 -32.96 39.89 22.73
CA LYS A 411 -32.40 40.82 23.73
C LYS A 411 -31.03 40.37 24.24
N ASN A 412 -30.81 39.06 24.36
CA ASN A 412 -29.65 38.48 25.03
C ASN A 412 -28.78 37.62 24.09
N LYS A 413 -29.16 37.49 22.81
CA LYS A 413 -28.55 36.59 21.82
C LYS A 413 -27.02 36.74 21.77
N THR A 414 -26.51 37.95 21.55
CA THR A 414 -25.05 38.19 21.43
C THR A 414 -24.29 37.81 22.70
N LYS A 415 -24.81 38.18 23.87
CA LYS A 415 -24.17 37.88 25.17
C LYS A 415 -24.15 36.37 25.43
N ASN A 416 -25.28 35.70 25.20
CA ASN A 416 -25.41 34.28 25.46
C ASN A 416 -24.67 33.43 24.42
N ILE A 417 -24.49 33.92 23.19
CA ILE A 417 -23.57 33.34 22.21
C ILE A 417 -22.11 33.40 22.70
N ASP A 418 -21.66 34.55 23.21
CA ASP A 418 -20.29 34.70 23.75
C ASP A 418 -20.07 33.78 24.96
N PHE A 419 -21.08 33.66 25.82
CA PHE A 419 -21.06 32.71 26.92
C PHE A 419 -20.99 31.26 26.44
N ALA A 420 -21.80 30.89 25.43
CA ALA A 420 -21.83 29.53 24.89
C ALA A 420 -20.49 29.08 24.30
N LYS A 421 -19.70 30.02 23.77
CA LYS A 421 -18.34 29.75 23.25
C LYS A 421 -17.35 29.42 24.36
N LYS A 422 -17.45 30.12 25.50
CA LYS A 422 -16.50 30.03 26.62
C LYS A 422 -16.86 28.92 27.61
N ALA A 423 -18.15 28.64 27.76
CA ALA A 423 -18.63 27.70 28.77
C ALA A 423 -18.30 26.25 28.37
N PRO A 424 -17.70 25.44 29.25
CA PRO A 424 -17.56 24.02 29.00
C PRO A 424 -18.94 23.35 28.93
N GLY A 425 -19.11 22.40 28.01
CA GLY A 425 -20.44 21.84 27.69
C GLY A 425 -21.18 21.20 28.88
N TYR A 426 -20.46 20.71 29.89
CA TYR A 426 -21.06 20.12 31.09
C TYR A 426 -21.68 21.15 32.04
N LEU A 427 -21.19 22.40 32.02
CA LEU A 427 -21.63 23.47 32.92
C LEU A 427 -23.10 23.81 32.66
N LEU A 428 -23.41 24.17 31.43
CA LEU A 428 -24.76 24.56 31.02
C LEU A 428 -25.75 23.41 31.18
N LYS A 429 -25.32 22.19 30.86
CA LYS A 429 -26.16 21.00 31.05
C LYS A 429 -26.51 20.77 32.52
N SER A 430 -25.53 20.87 33.42
CA SER A 430 -25.77 20.76 34.87
C SER A 430 -26.74 21.83 35.39
N LEU A 431 -26.59 23.07 34.92
CA LEU A 431 -27.51 24.17 35.29
C LEU A 431 -28.93 23.93 34.75
N PHE A 432 -29.04 23.41 33.52
CA PHE A 432 -30.31 23.08 32.89
C PHE A 432 -31.03 21.93 33.59
N ASP A 433 -30.35 20.80 33.80
CA ASP A 433 -30.89 19.59 34.43
C ASP A 433 -31.39 19.88 35.86
N LYS A 434 -30.81 20.87 36.53
CA LYS A 434 -31.21 21.34 37.87
C LYS A 434 -32.29 22.42 37.86
N ASN A 435 -32.87 22.74 36.71
CA ASN A 435 -33.86 23.82 36.51
C ASN A 435 -33.38 25.21 36.99
N LEU A 436 -32.07 25.43 37.09
CA LEU A 436 -31.52 26.71 37.56
C LEU A 436 -31.67 27.83 36.52
N LEU A 437 -32.00 27.47 35.27
CA LEU A 437 -32.22 28.39 34.17
C LEU A 437 -33.68 28.88 34.04
N SER A 438 -34.65 28.29 34.76
CA SER A 438 -36.08 28.44 34.41
C SER A 438 -36.84 29.65 34.99
N ASN A 439 -36.31 30.39 35.98
CA ASN A 439 -37.03 31.54 36.58
C ASN A 439 -36.21 32.82 36.81
N ASN A 440 -34.88 32.75 36.74
CA ASN A 440 -33.95 33.90 36.80
C ASN A 440 -32.69 33.63 35.94
N GLY A 441 -32.84 32.81 34.89
CA GLY A 441 -31.73 32.21 34.15
C GLY A 441 -30.71 33.23 33.64
N GLN A 442 -31.15 34.41 33.21
CA GLN A 442 -30.21 35.43 32.75
C GLN A 442 -29.35 36.01 33.87
N GLY A 443 -29.91 36.29 35.05
CA GLY A 443 -29.11 36.78 36.18
C GLY A 443 -28.08 35.75 36.66
N MET A 444 -28.45 34.46 36.58
CA MET A 444 -27.52 33.36 36.86
C MET A 444 -26.40 33.29 35.81
N LEU A 445 -26.75 33.32 34.52
CA LEU A 445 -25.76 33.34 33.43
C LEU A 445 -24.83 34.54 33.52
N ASP A 446 -25.35 35.71 33.85
CA ASP A 446 -24.57 36.93 34.02
C ASP A 446 -23.54 36.75 35.15
N THR A 447 -23.97 36.21 36.29
CA THR A 447 -23.10 35.91 37.44
C THR A 447 -22.03 34.89 37.07
N VAL A 448 -22.40 33.80 36.40
CA VAL A 448 -21.44 32.76 35.98
C VAL A 448 -20.47 33.31 34.93
N SER A 449 -20.96 34.10 33.98
CA SER A 449 -20.16 34.72 32.93
C SER A 449 -19.11 35.70 33.49
N GLU A 450 -19.49 36.52 34.46
CA GLU A 450 -18.59 37.48 35.12
C GLU A 450 -17.47 36.79 35.92
N ASN A 451 -17.68 35.54 36.33
CA ASN A 451 -16.74 34.77 37.14
C ASN A 451 -16.12 33.59 36.38
N MET A 452 -16.32 33.47 35.06
CA MET A 452 -15.90 32.31 34.27
C MET A 452 -14.38 32.07 34.37
N ASP A 453 -13.58 33.12 34.29
CA ASP A 453 -12.12 33.02 34.39
C ASP A 453 -11.68 32.42 35.73
N VAL A 454 -12.36 32.79 36.83
CA VAL A 454 -12.11 32.25 38.17
C VAL A 454 -12.50 30.76 38.25
N PHE A 455 -13.56 30.36 37.55
CA PHE A 455 -13.98 28.96 37.49
C PHE A 455 -13.05 28.09 36.64
N MET A 456 -12.52 28.64 35.55
CA MET A 456 -11.64 27.91 34.62
C MET A 456 -10.18 27.81 35.13
N ASP A 457 -9.65 28.85 35.79
CA ASP A 457 -8.26 28.86 36.27
C ASP A 457 -7.98 27.88 37.42
N ASN A 458 -8.98 27.51 38.22
CA ASN A 458 -8.75 26.79 39.47
C ASN A 458 -8.60 25.25 39.36
N ARG A 459 -8.50 24.66 38.17
CA ARG A 459 -8.51 23.17 37.99
C ARG A 459 -9.65 22.47 38.75
N ILE A 460 -10.77 23.18 38.94
CA ILE A 460 -11.97 22.72 39.61
C ILE A 460 -12.83 21.88 38.64
N GLU A 461 -12.25 21.07 37.76
CA GLU A 461 -13.08 20.21 36.90
C GLU A 461 -13.85 19.18 37.74
N ASN A 462 -13.20 18.62 38.76
CA ASN A 462 -13.83 17.67 39.70
C ASN A 462 -14.58 18.36 40.84
N SER A 463 -14.20 19.56 41.25
CA SER A 463 -14.94 20.28 42.30
C SER A 463 -16.16 20.98 41.74
N PHE A 464 -16.26 21.32 40.45
CA PHE A 464 -17.42 22.05 39.92
C PHE A 464 -18.70 21.18 39.93
N VAL A 465 -18.58 19.88 39.67
CA VAL A 465 -19.71 18.94 39.81
C VAL A 465 -20.18 18.89 41.28
N ASN A 466 -19.24 18.82 42.23
CA ASN A 466 -19.53 18.88 43.67
C ASN A 466 -20.12 20.25 44.10
N VAL A 467 -19.72 21.33 43.44
CA VAL A 467 -20.24 22.69 43.63
C VAL A 467 -21.66 22.81 43.11
N CYS A 468 -21.96 22.22 41.96
CA CYS A 468 -23.34 22.11 41.48
C CYS A 468 -24.18 21.24 42.40
N GLU A 469 -23.66 20.14 42.95
CA GLU A 469 -24.39 19.28 43.91
C GLU A 469 -24.71 20.01 45.22
N ARG A 470 -23.90 20.99 45.60
CA ARG A 470 -24.13 21.83 46.78
C ARG A 470 -24.55 23.25 46.41
N TRP A 471 -25.19 23.41 45.25
CA TRP A 471 -25.56 24.73 44.74
C TRP A 471 -26.60 25.43 45.62
N ASP A 472 -27.46 24.67 46.32
CA ASP A 472 -28.38 25.22 47.32
C ASP A 472 -27.62 25.86 48.50
N ASP A 473 -26.47 25.29 48.91
CA ASP A 473 -25.58 25.90 49.92
C ASP A 473 -24.98 27.21 49.39
N ILE A 474 -24.61 27.24 48.10
CA ILE A 474 -24.05 28.43 47.44
C ILE A 474 -25.09 29.52 47.24
N ILE A 475 -26.31 29.18 46.83
CA ILE A 475 -27.43 30.13 46.78
C ILE A 475 -27.74 30.64 48.18
N GLY A 476 -27.71 29.77 49.20
CA GLY A 476 -27.80 30.18 50.60
C GLY A 476 -26.73 31.22 50.97
N LEU A 477 -25.46 30.99 50.59
CA LEU A 477 -24.34 31.91 50.83
C LEU A 477 -24.43 33.21 50.00
N LEU A 478 -25.01 33.16 48.80
CA LEU A 478 -25.23 34.34 47.96
C LEU A 478 -26.41 35.18 48.46
N GLN A 479 -27.43 34.55 49.04
CA GLN A 479 -28.63 35.21 49.59
C GLN A 479 -28.45 35.65 51.05
N ASP A 480 -27.42 35.14 51.74
CA ASP A 480 -27.12 35.52 53.11
C ASP A 480 -26.84 37.03 53.22
N ARG A 481 -27.59 37.72 54.09
CA ARG A 481 -27.53 39.19 54.24
C ARG A 481 -26.46 39.64 55.22
N ASP A 482 -25.60 38.74 55.70
CA ASP A 482 -24.48 39.14 56.55
C ASP A 482 -23.51 40.04 55.76
N ASN A 483 -23.56 41.35 56.02
CA ASN A 483 -22.87 42.42 55.30
C ASN A 483 -21.34 42.43 55.52
N SER A 484 -20.79 41.48 56.26
CA SER A 484 -19.36 41.48 56.63
C SER A 484 -18.43 41.00 55.51
N LYS A 485 -18.94 40.23 54.53
CA LYS A 485 -18.16 39.74 53.38
C LYS A 485 -18.98 39.88 52.11
N SER A 486 -18.31 40.17 50.99
CA SER A 486 -19.00 40.15 49.71
C SER A 486 -19.49 38.71 49.41
N PRO A 487 -20.62 38.55 48.70
CA PRO A 487 -21.13 37.24 48.31
C PRO A 487 -20.05 36.37 47.64
N ILE A 488 -19.18 36.99 46.83
CA ILE A 488 -18.06 36.34 46.14
C ILE A 488 -17.04 35.79 47.13
N VAL A 489 -16.64 36.57 48.15
CA VAL A 489 -15.67 36.09 49.17
C VAL A 489 -16.24 34.90 49.93
N ARG A 490 -17.56 34.87 50.20
CA ARG A 490 -18.21 33.74 50.88
C ARG A 490 -18.23 32.48 50.04
N VAL A 491 -18.50 32.61 48.74
CA VAL A 491 -18.43 31.48 47.80
C VAL A 491 -16.99 30.98 47.70
N CYS A 492 -16.01 31.85 47.51
CA CYS A 492 -14.60 31.47 47.46
C CYS A 492 -14.15 30.77 48.76
N ASP A 493 -14.48 31.31 49.94
CA ASP A 493 -14.15 30.69 51.23
C ASP A 493 -14.79 29.30 51.38
N TYR A 494 -16.03 29.13 50.92
CA TYR A 494 -16.73 27.83 50.96
C TYR A 494 -16.08 26.81 50.02
N LEU A 495 -15.74 27.21 48.80
CA LEU A 495 -15.04 26.38 47.82
C LEU A 495 -13.65 25.99 48.30
N ASP A 496 -12.91 26.93 48.90
CA ASP A 496 -11.57 26.71 49.44
C ASP A 496 -11.62 25.73 50.63
N ASN A 497 -12.67 25.80 51.46
CA ASN A 497 -12.91 24.85 52.55
C ASN A 497 -13.27 23.44 52.03
N ILE A 498 -14.03 23.32 50.95
CA ILE A 498 -14.31 22.02 50.31
C ILE A 498 -13.03 21.44 49.69
N GLY A 499 -12.27 22.27 48.96
CA GLY A 499 -10.99 21.86 48.38
C GLY A 499 -9.99 21.37 49.43
N ARG A 500 -9.92 22.05 50.58
CA ARG A 500 -9.11 21.62 51.74
C ARG A 500 -9.65 20.35 52.41
N ALA A 501 -10.96 20.20 52.54
CA ALA A 501 -11.55 19.00 53.12
C ALA A 501 -11.32 17.75 52.26
N GLN A 502 -11.41 17.88 50.92
CA GLN A 502 -11.17 16.76 50.01
C GLN A 502 -9.69 16.38 49.87
N SER A 503 -8.78 17.37 49.88
CA SER A 503 -7.33 17.10 49.91
C SER A 503 -6.88 16.45 51.21
N THR A 504 -7.57 16.70 52.32
CA THR A 504 -7.34 16.02 53.61
C THR A 504 -7.93 14.60 53.66
N LEU A 505 -8.91 14.28 52.80
CA LEU A 505 -9.53 12.94 52.70
C LEU A 505 -8.80 12.01 51.73
N TYR A 506 -7.96 12.55 50.86
CA TYR A 506 -7.13 11.80 49.90
C TYR A 506 -5.70 11.52 50.41
N PHE A 507 -5.33 12.07 51.57
CA PHE A 507 -4.09 11.81 52.32
C PHE A 507 -4.40 10.87 53.49
#